data_AF-A0A7C3YEX1-F1
#
_entry.id   AF-A0A7C3YEX1-F1
#
_cell.length_a   1.000
_cell.length_b   1.000
_cell.length_c   1.000
_cell.angle_alpha   90.00
_cell.angle_beta   90.00
_cell.angle_gamma   90.00
#
_symmetry.space_group_name_H-M   'P 1'
#
loop_
_entity.id
_entity.type
_entity.pdbx_description
1 polymer ?
#
loop_
_entity_poly.entity_id
_entity_poly.type
_entity_poly.pdbx_seq_one_letter_code
_entity_poly.pdbx_strand_id
1 'polypeptide(L)'
;MEKKLNILFVSATIPYPAIDGGRIRVLSLIQNLSRYNNITFLTYNSSDKDEQNIKYLRDIGINILDVKFNYNKTLSNIMAISRQVFKGKPFTTAKYYSNNMVKKINELLKDNSFDILHLEMLHTGQYITEIQNRHNTKIF
;
A
#
# COMPACT_ATOMS: atom_id res chain seq x y z
N MET A 1 5.48 -27.41 -11.76
CA MET A 1 5.12 -25.99 -11.65
C MET A 1 5.62 -25.48 -10.31
N GLU A 2 6.35 -24.38 -10.29
CA GLU A 2 6.77 -23.74 -9.03
C GLU A 2 5.55 -23.26 -8.22
N LYS A 3 5.67 -23.30 -6.88
CA LYS A 3 4.62 -22.83 -5.97
C LYS A 3 4.43 -21.31 -6.16
N LYS A 4 3.21 -20.88 -6.47
CA LYS A 4 2.85 -19.44 -6.48
C LYS A 4 2.88 -18.89 -5.05
N LEU A 5 3.49 -17.73 -4.85
CA LEU A 5 3.49 -17.03 -3.57
C LEU A 5 2.25 -16.13 -3.42
N ASN A 6 1.76 -16.00 -2.20
CA ASN A 6 0.76 -14.99 -1.83
C ASN A 6 1.49 -13.74 -1.35
N ILE A 7 1.32 -12.62 -2.05
CA ILE A 7 2.02 -11.37 -1.80
C ILE A 7 1.02 -10.26 -1.45
N LEU A 8 1.17 -9.66 -0.27
CA LEU A 8 0.52 -8.41 0.07
C LEU A 8 1.42 -7.26 -0.39
N PHE A 9 1.02 -6.57 -1.45
CA PHE A 9 1.78 -5.47 -2.04
C PHE A 9 1.16 -4.14 -1.60
N VAL A 10 1.86 -3.38 -0.76
CA VAL A 10 1.36 -2.12 -0.20
C VAL A 10 2.03 -0.95 -0.90
N SER A 11 1.25 -0.03 -1.46
CA SER A 11 1.75 1.20 -2.07
C SER A 11 1.01 2.43 -1.57
N ALA A 12 1.68 3.58 -1.53
CA ALA A 12 1.07 4.85 -1.15
C ALA A 12 0.30 5.52 -2.31
N THR A 13 0.34 4.95 -3.52
CA THR A 13 -0.27 5.55 -4.72
C THR A 13 -0.99 4.52 -5.56
N ILE A 14 -2.08 4.93 -6.21
CA ILE A 14 -2.76 4.11 -7.22
C ILE A 14 -1.93 4.14 -8.52
N PRO A 15 -1.60 2.99 -9.11
CA PRO A 15 -0.69 2.90 -10.27
C PRO A 15 -1.35 3.28 -11.61
N TYR A 16 -2.57 3.81 -11.59
CA TYR A 16 -3.33 4.22 -12.77
C TYR A 16 -3.95 5.62 -12.58
N PRO A 17 -4.03 6.47 -13.63
CA PRO A 17 -3.38 6.27 -14.93
C PRO A 17 -1.85 6.33 -14.80
N ALA A 18 -1.15 5.53 -15.60
CA ALA A 18 0.30 5.38 -15.54
C ALA A 18 1.02 6.52 -16.29
N ILE A 19 0.91 7.74 -15.76
CA ILE A 19 1.37 8.99 -16.39
C ILE A 19 2.72 9.48 -15.87
N ASP A 20 3.27 8.84 -14.85
CA ASP A 20 4.57 9.18 -14.25
C ASP A 20 5.40 7.92 -14.00
N GLY A 21 6.71 8.09 -13.86
CA GLY A 21 7.64 6.97 -13.71
C GLY A 21 7.36 6.09 -12.47
N GLY A 22 6.83 6.68 -11.39
CA GLY A 22 6.45 5.94 -10.20
C GLY A 22 5.28 5.00 -10.46
N ARG A 23 4.19 5.53 -11.04
CA ARG A 23 2.99 4.76 -11.38
C ARG A 23 3.26 3.71 -12.45
N ILE A 24 4.01 4.06 -13.50
CA ILE A 24 4.41 3.13 -14.58
C ILE A 24 5.16 1.93 -13.98
N ARG A 25 6.12 2.19 -13.08
CA ARG A 25 6.89 1.12 -12.43
C ARG A 25 5.99 0.23 -11.57
N VAL A 26 5.15 0.81 -10.72
CA VAL A 26 4.27 0.04 -9.82
C VAL A 26 3.27 -0.80 -10.63
N LEU A 27 2.66 -0.23 -11.67
CA LEU A 27 1.74 -0.97 -12.55
C LEU A 27 2.45 -2.14 -13.22
N SER A 28 3.64 -1.90 -13.77
CA SER A 28 4.45 -2.93 -14.43
C SER A 28 4.85 -4.05 -13.46
N LEU A 29 5.23 -3.71 -12.23
CA LEU A 29 5.58 -4.69 -11.20
C LEU A 29 4.39 -5.58 -10.87
N ILE A 30 3.22 -4.99 -10.58
CA ILE A 30 2.02 -5.75 -10.23
C ILE A 30 1.60 -6.67 -11.39
N GLN A 31 1.58 -6.15 -12.62
CA GLN A 31 1.20 -6.94 -13.80
C GLN A 31 2.16 -8.12 -14.04
N ASN A 32 3.48 -7.91 -13.90
CA ASN A 32 4.45 -8.98 -14.10
C ASN A 32 4.45 -9.99 -12.96
N LEU A 33 4.39 -9.54 -11.70
CA LEU A 33 4.35 -10.41 -10.54
C LEU A 33 3.07 -11.26 -10.50
N SER A 34 1.93 -10.70 -10.92
CA SER A 34 0.64 -11.41 -10.94
C SER A 34 0.59 -12.57 -11.94
N ARG A 35 1.50 -12.63 -12.92
CA ARG A 35 1.61 -13.78 -13.85
C ARG A 35 2.06 -15.05 -13.11
N TYR A 36 2.90 -14.89 -12.09
CA TYR A 36 3.57 -15.99 -11.40
C TYR A 36 3.13 -16.13 -9.93
N ASN A 37 2.51 -15.10 -9.35
CA ASN A 37 2.15 -15.04 -7.94
C ASN A 37 0.72 -14.50 -7.75
N ASN A 38 0.17 -14.70 -6.56
CA ASN A 38 -1.12 -14.14 -6.18
C ASN A 38 -0.88 -12.80 -5.47
N ILE A 39 -1.22 -11.69 -6.12
CA ILE A 39 -1.01 -10.35 -5.58
C ILE A 39 -2.31 -9.84 -4.95
N THR A 40 -2.23 -9.37 -3.70
CA THR A 40 -3.23 -8.48 -3.11
C THR A 40 -2.62 -7.09 -3.03
N PHE A 41 -3.09 -6.15 -3.84
CA PHE A 41 -2.57 -4.80 -3.87
C PHE A 41 -3.35 -3.90 -2.92
N LEU A 42 -2.69 -3.31 -1.93
CA LEU A 42 -3.28 -2.40 -0.95
C LEU A 42 -2.79 -0.97 -1.21
N THR A 43 -3.70 -0.03 -1.36
CA THR A 43 -3.35 1.37 -1.62
C THR A 43 -4.29 2.36 -0.93
N TYR A 44 -4.03 3.65 -1.12
CA TYR A 44 -4.90 4.72 -0.66
C TYR A 44 -5.95 5.11 -1.69
N ASN A 45 -7.10 5.56 -1.20
CA ASN A 45 -8.17 6.15 -2.00
C ASN A 45 -8.59 7.48 -1.37
N SER A 46 -8.52 8.56 -2.12
CA SER A 46 -8.77 9.92 -1.61
C SER A 46 -9.87 10.68 -2.33
N SER A 47 -10.36 10.17 -3.46
CA SER A 47 -11.27 10.89 -4.35
C SER A 47 -12.11 9.96 -5.20
N ASP A 48 -13.18 10.48 -5.81
CA ASP A 48 -13.98 9.72 -6.76
C ASP A 48 -13.17 9.29 -8.00
N LYS A 49 -12.17 10.10 -8.39
CA LYS A 49 -11.23 9.76 -9.46
C LYS A 49 -10.37 8.54 -9.08
N ASP A 50 -9.91 8.47 -7.84
CA ASP A 50 -9.19 7.31 -7.33
C ASP A 50 -10.06 6.05 -7.35
N GLU A 51 -11.35 6.18 -6.99
CA GLU A 51 -12.30 5.09 -7.04
C GLU A 51 -12.51 4.55 -8.47
N GLN A 52 -12.61 5.44 -9.46
CA GLN A 52 -12.67 5.06 -10.88
C GLN A 52 -11.39 4.35 -11.33
N ASN A 53 -10.21 4.84 -10.93
CA ASN A 53 -8.93 4.22 -11.27
C ASN A 53 -8.77 2.83 -10.63
N ILE A 54 -9.21 2.68 -9.37
CA ILE A 54 -9.23 1.40 -8.67
C ILE A 54 -10.19 0.43 -9.36
N LYS A 55 -11.38 0.89 -9.76
CA LYS A 55 -12.33 0.09 -10.53
C LYS A 55 -11.71 -0.42 -11.83
N TYR A 56 -11.08 0.47 -12.61
CA TYR A 56 -10.37 0.07 -13.83
C TYR A 56 -9.31 -1.02 -13.56
N LEU A 57 -8.53 -0.89 -12.48
CA LEU A 57 -7.53 -1.89 -12.11
C LEU A 57 -8.18 -3.24 -11.77
N ARG A 58 -9.33 -3.25 -11.08
CA ARG A 58 -10.12 -4.47 -10.83
C ARG A 58 -10.61 -5.09 -12.13
N ASP A 59 -11.11 -4.28 -13.06
CA ASP A 59 -11.65 -4.73 -14.34
C ASP A 59 -10.58 -5.41 -15.22
N ILE A 60 -9.31 -5.00 -15.10
CA ILE A 60 -8.18 -5.68 -15.77
C ILE A 60 -7.57 -6.84 -14.95
N GLY A 61 -8.26 -7.28 -13.89
CA GLY A 61 -7.91 -8.48 -13.12
C GLY A 61 -6.93 -8.27 -11.96
N ILE A 62 -6.67 -7.03 -11.54
CA ILE A 62 -5.83 -6.77 -10.36
C ILE A 62 -6.70 -6.84 -9.10
N ASN A 63 -6.36 -7.74 -8.18
CA ASN A 63 -6.96 -7.78 -6.87
C ASN A 63 -6.46 -6.60 -6.02
N ILE A 64 -7.29 -5.57 -5.89
CA ILE A 64 -6.97 -4.30 -5.22
C ILE A 64 -7.94 -3.99 -4.08
N LEU A 65 -7.35 -3.68 -2.92
CA LEU A 65 -7.99 -3.17 -1.72
C LEU A 65 -7.54 -1.72 -1.50
N ASP A 66 -8.42 -0.93 -0.91
CA ASP A 66 -8.14 0.49 -0.67
C ASP A 66 -8.46 0.92 0.76
N VAL A 67 -7.70 1.91 1.22
CA VAL A 67 -7.88 2.59 2.51
C VAL A 67 -8.20 4.04 2.22
N LYS A 68 -9.35 4.54 2.71
CA LYS A 68 -9.69 5.94 2.57
C LYS A 68 -8.65 6.81 3.28
N PHE A 69 -8.07 7.75 2.54
CA PHE A 69 -7.03 8.66 3.02
C PHE A 69 -7.28 10.05 2.47
N ASN A 70 -7.33 11.06 3.32
CA ASN A 70 -7.62 12.42 2.89
C ASN A 70 -6.34 13.24 2.88
N TYR A 71 -5.78 13.50 1.69
CA TYR A 71 -4.59 14.33 1.53
C TYR A 71 -4.83 15.81 1.87
N ASN A 72 -6.10 16.27 1.83
CA ASN A 72 -6.48 17.69 1.82
C ASN A 72 -6.98 18.23 3.18
N LYS A 73 -7.05 17.44 4.26
CA LYS A 73 -7.43 17.95 5.60
C LYS A 73 -6.25 18.65 6.27
N THR A 74 -6.01 19.90 5.91
CA THR A 74 -4.79 20.67 6.27
C THR A 74 -4.48 20.68 7.77
N LEU A 75 -5.45 21.01 8.64
CA LEU A 75 -5.18 21.14 10.08
C LEU A 75 -4.91 19.79 10.77
N SER A 76 -5.75 18.78 10.53
CA SER A 76 -5.54 17.44 11.13
C SER A 76 -4.33 16.73 10.52
N ASN A 77 -4.05 16.95 9.23
CA ASN A 77 -2.87 16.40 8.58
C ASN A 77 -1.59 17.05 9.09
N ILE A 78 -1.57 18.36 9.31
CA ILE A 78 -0.39 19.02 9.91
C ILE A 78 -0.11 18.48 11.31
N MET A 79 -1.13 18.31 12.16
CA MET A 79 -0.95 17.72 13.50
C MET A 79 -0.51 16.25 13.45
N ALA A 80 -1.07 15.46 12.52
CA ALA A 80 -0.67 14.06 12.35
C ALA A 80 0.78 13.95 11.84
N ILE A 81 1.14 14.78 10.86
CA ILE A 81 2.49 14.83 10.30
C ILE A 81 3.48 15.30 11.36
N SER A 82 3.18 16.38 12.09
CA SER A 82 4.07 16.90 13.13
C SER A 82 4.31 15.85 14.20
N ARG A 83 3.27 15.14 14.65
CA ARG A 83 3.41 14.02 15.59
C ARG A 83 4.34 12.93 15.09
N GLN A 84 4.30 12.59 13.81
CA GLN A 84 5.19 11.57 13.23
C GLN A 84 6.62 12.08 13.06
N VAL A 85 6.81 13.36 12.74
CA VAL A 85 8.12 14.01 12.71
C VAL A 85 8.75 14.09 14.10
N PHE A 86 7.97 14.43 15.14
CA PHE A 86 8.43 14.40 16.54
C PHE A 86 8.81 12.99 17.02
N LYS A 87 8.28 11.95 16.38
CA LYS A 87 8.70 10.55 16.59
C LYS A 87 9.91 10.14 15.75
N GLY A 88 10.58 11.08 15.08
CA GLY A 88 11.77 10.84 14.28
C GLY A 88 11.51 10.33 12.86
N LYS A 89 10.26 10.32 12.36
CA LYS A 89 9.99 9.95 10.96
C LYS A 89 10.28 11.14 10.02
N PRO A 90 11.01 10.95 8.92
CA PRO A 90 11.22 12.00 7.92
C PRO A 90 9.88 12.52 7.37
N PHE A 91 9.81 13.81 7.08
CA PHE A 91 8.60 14.44 6.53
C PHE A 91 8.11 13.73 5.24
N THR A 92 9.04 13.28 4.41
CA THR A 92 8.79 12.58 3.14
C THR A 92 8.01 11.28 3.30
N THR A 93 8.09 10.62 4.46
CA THR A 93 7.27 9.44 4.81
C THR A 93 6.08 9.83 5.68
N ALA A 94 6.28 10.73 6.65
CA ALA A 94 5.25 11.14 7.62
C ALA A 94 3.94 11.63 6.95
N LYS A 95 4.03 12.34 5.82
CA LYS A 95 2.85 12.82 5.08
C LYS A 95 1.96 11.72 4.48
N TYR A 96 2.46 10.50 4.36
CA TYR A 96 1.72 9.34 3.88
C TYR A 96 1.30 8.41 5.01
N TYR A 97 1.55 8.77 6.27
CA TYR A 97 1.23 7.91 7.40
C TYR A 97 -0.28 7.85 7.67
N SER A 98 -0.82 6.66 7.88
CA SER A 98 -2.21 6.46 8.27
C SER A 98 -2.35 5.31 9.26
N ASN A 99 -2.97 5.57 10.41
CA ASN A 99 -3.38 4.52 11.34
C ASN A 99 -4.35 3.52 10.68
N ASN A 100 -5.15 3.97 9.71
CA ASN A 100 -6.07 3.07 9.00
C ASN A 100 -5.29 2.11 8.09
N MET A 101 -4.18 2.55 7.50
CA MET A 101 -3.30 1.66 6.73
C MET A 101 -2.64 0.62 7.64
N VAL A 102 -2.13 1.05 8.81
CA VAL A 102 -1.55 0.13 9.81
C VAL A 102 -2.56 -0.92 10.26
N LYS A 103 -3.78 -0.50 10.58
CA LYS A 103 -4.88 -1.41 10.95
C LYS A 103 -5.17 -2.39 9.82
N LYS A 104 -5.33 -1.88 8.59
CA LYS A 104 -5.68 -2.73 7.44
C LYS A 104 -4.60 -3.76 7.10
N ILE A 105 -3.32 -3.39 7.20
CA ILE A 105 -2.20 -4.31 7.02
C ILE A 105 -2.25 -5.41 8.09
N ASN A 106 -2.41 -5.04 9.37
CA ASN A 106 -2.45 -6.02 10.45
C ASN A 106 -3.68 -6.94 10.39
N GLU A 107 -4.84 -6.43 9.96
CA GLU A 107 -6.04 -7.23 9.69
C GLU A 107 -5.76 -8.24 8.56
N LEU A 108 -5.23 -7.79 7.43
CA LEU A 108 -4.96 -8.67 6.29
C LEU A 108 -3.94 -9.77 6.64
N LEU A 109 -2.87 -9.43 7.37
CA LEU A 109 -1.86 -10.40 7.80
C LEU A 109 -2.37 -11.37 8.88
N LYS A 110 -3.39 -10.98 9.64
CA LYS A 110 -4.04 -11.86 10.63
C LYS A 110 -5.02 -12.81 9.97
N ASP A 111 -5.82 -12.29 9.05
CA ASP A 111 -6.97 -13.01 8.47
C ASP A 111 -6.58 -13.84 7.24
N ASN A 112 -5.38 -13.63 6.68
CA ASN A 112 -4.90 -14.30 5.47
C ASN A 112 -3.45 -14.76 5.62
N SER A 113 -3.07 -15.82 4.90
CA SER A 113 -1.69 -16.31 4.85
C SER A 113 -0.91 -15.71 3.67
N PHE A 114 -0.05 -14.74 3.96
CA PHE A 114 0.88 -14.15 2.99
C PHE A 114 2.29 -14.72 3.18
N ASP A 115 2.91 -15.17 2.09
CA ASP A 115 4.33 -15.55 2.08
C ASP A 115 5.22 -14.30 2.11
N ILE A 116 4.79 -13.22 1.44
CA ILE A 116 5.52 -11.95 1.33
C ILE A 116 4.62 -10.74 1.63
N LEU A 117 5.14 -9.82 2.43
CA LEU A 117 4.68 -8.43 2.51
C LEU A 117 5.68 -7.55 1.75
N HIS A 118 5.25 -6.94 0.66
CA HIS A 118 6.04 -6.00 -0.13
C HIS A 118 5.63 -4.56 0.19
N LEU A 119 6.54 -3.78 0.80
CA LEU A 119 6.33 -2.38 1.12
C LEU A 119 6.95 -1.50 0.02
N GLU A 120 6.11 -1.07 -0.92
CA GLU A 120 6.55 -0.31 -2.08
C GLU A 120 6.98 1.12 -1.75
N MET A 121 8.25 1.41 -2.05
CA MET A 121 8.96 2.68 -1.80
C MET A 121 9.10 3.06 -0.32
N LEU A 122 9.94 4.06 -0.08
CA LEU A 122 10.18 4.63 1.26
C LEU A 122 8.90 5.04 1.99
N HIS A 123 7.85 5.43 1.25
CA HIS A 123 6.60 5.91 1.82
C HIS A 123 5.85 4.84 2.63
N THR A 124 5.89 3.58 2.22
CA THR A 124 5.21 2.48 2.94
C THR A 124 6.16 1.71 3.86
N GLY A 125 7.47 1.79 3.63
CA GLY A 125 8.50 1.23 4.51
C GLY A 125 8.36 1.69 5.98
N GLN A 126 7.81 2.87 6.23
CA GLN A 126 7.55 3.39 7.58
C GLN A 126 6.60 2.52 8.43
N TYR A 127 5.88 1.57 7.84
CA TYR A 127 4.98 0.67 8.54
C TYR A 127 5.67 -0.56 9.10
N ILE A 128 6.93 -0.82 8.71
CA ILE A 128 7.72 -1.95 9.19
C ILE A 128 7.93 -1.94 10.71
N THR A 129 7.70 -0.83 11.42
CA THR A 129 7.81 -0.80 12.89
C THR A 129 6.46 -0.99 13.60
N GLU A 130 5.36 -1.02 12.86
CA GLU A 130 3.99 -0.99 13.41
C GLU A 130 3.18 -2.26 13.08
N ILE A 131 3.76 -3.18 12.32
CA ILE A 131 3.15 -4.47 11.98
C ILE A 131 3.46 -5.47 13.08
N GLN A 132 2.43 -6.01 13.71
CA GLN A 132 2.52 -6.91 14.87
C GLN A 132 2.39 -8.38 14.48
N ASN A 133 1.61 -8.70 13.45
CA ASN A 133 1.24 -10.07 13.08
C ASN A 133 2.05 -10.56 11.87
N ARG A 134 3.32 -10.96 12.05
CA ARG A 134 4.22 -11.36 10.94
C ARG A 134 4.50 -12.84 10.86
N HIS A 135 3.75 -13.68 11.59
CA HIS A 135 4.08 -15.09 11.71
C HIS A 135 4.23 -15.73 10.32
N ASN A 136 5.48 -16.06 9.96
CA ASN A 136 5.92 -16.64 8.70
C ASN A 136 5.88 -15.77 7.42
N THR A 137 5.54 -14.48 7.51
CA THR A 137 5.56 -13.56 6.35
C THR A 137 6.93 -12.87 6.22
N LYS A 138 7.58 -13.02 5.06
CA LYS A 138 8.83 -12.31 4.75
C LYS A 138 8.53 -10.88 4.31
N ILE A 139 9.36 -9.92 4.73
CA ILE A 139 9.20 -8.51 4.34
C ILE A 139 10.21 -8.17 3.24
N PHE A 140 9.72 -7.54 2.18
CA PHE A 140 10.50 -7.00 1.06
C PHE A 140 10.17 -5.52 0.82
#